data_AF-A0A1W9YRA2-F1
#
_entry.id   AF-A0A1W9YRA2-F1
#
_cell.length_a   1.000
_cell.length_b   1.000
_cell.length_c   1.000
_cell.angle_alpha   90.00
_cell.angle_beta   90.00
_cell.angle_gamma   90.00
#
_symmetry.space_group_name_H-M   'P 1'
#
loop_
_entity.id
_entity.type
_entity.pdbx_description
1 polymer ?
#
loop_
_entity_poly.entity_id
_entity_poly.type
_entity_poly.pdbx_seq_one_letter_code
_entity_poly.pdbx_strand_id
1 'polypeptide(L)' 'MSEPRKILVTSALPYANGSIHLGHMLEYIQTDMWVRFQKMRGNQAVYVCADDAHGSAIMLRAER' A
#
# COMPACT_ATOMS: atom_id res chain seq x y z
N MET A 1 1.96 4.08 -30.56
CA MET A 1 2.03 4.03 -29.08
C MET A 1 1.13 2.89 -28.62
N SER A 2 1.49 2.15 -27.56
CA SER A 2 0.61 1.10 -27.02
C SER A 2 -0.64 1.71 -26.38
N GLU A 3 -1.75 1.00 -26.42
CA GLU A 3 -2.99 1.42 -25.76
C GLU A 3 -2.79 1.68 -24.25
N PRO A 4 -3.46 2.70 -23.66
CA PRO A 4 -3.44 2.96 -22.23
C PRO A 4 -3.89 1.75 -21.40
N ARG A 5 -3.06 1.33 -20.43
CA ARG A 5 -3.42 0.22 -19.54
C ARG A 5 -4.26 0.70 -18.36
N LYS A 6 -5.09 -0.20 -17.84
CA LYS A 6 -5.77 -0.07 -16.54
C LYS A 6 -5.04 -0.94 -15.52
N ILE A 7 -4.60 -0.35 -14.43
CA ILE A 7 -3.70 -0.99 -13.48
C ILE A 7 -4.21 -0.75 -12.06
N LEU A 8 -4.46 -1.85 -11.37
CA LEU A 8 -4.67 -1.85 -9.93
C LEU A 8 -3.33 -2.11 -9.25
N VAL A 9 -2.97 -1.26 -8.30
CA VAL A 9 -1.75 -1.35 -7.51
C VAL A 9 -2.15 -1.57 -6.06
N THR A 10 -1.45 -2.47 -5.39
CA THR A 10 -1.64 -2.80 -3.98
C THR A 10 -0.29 -2.99 -3.30
N SER A 11 -0.26 -2.76 -2.00
CA SER A 11 0.91 -3.02 -1.14
C SER A 11 0.56 -4.06 -0.08
N ALA A 12 1.57 -4.59 0.59
CA ALA A 12 1.33 -5.37 1.79
C ALA A 12 0.60 -4.52 2.84
N LEU A 13 -0.42 -5.10 3.48
CA LEU A 13 -1.17 -4.44 4.53
C LEU A 13 -0.29 -4.39 5.80
N PRO A 14 0.05 -3.22 6.37
CA PRO A 14 0.74 -3.17 7.65
C PRO A 14 -0.13 -3.78 8.76
N TYR A 15 0.49 -4.47 9.70
CA TYR A 15 -0.20 -4.97 10.88
C TYR A 15 -0.60 -3.82 11.81
N ALA A 16 -1.85 -3.82 12.25
CA ALA A 16 -2.42 -2.75 13.07
C ALA A 16 -1.96 -2.75 14.55
N ASN A 17 -1.15 -3.73 14.98
CA ASN A 17 -0.70 -3.84 16.38
C ASN A 17 0.47 -2.91 16.75
N GLY A 18 1.00 -2.15 15.79
CA GLY A 18 2.19 -1.32 15.98
C GLY A 18 2.07 0.04 15.31
N SER A 19 2.89 0.99 15.75
CA SER A 19 3.01 2.29 15.08
C SER A 19 3.68 2.14 13.71
N ILE A 20 3.31 3.03 12.79
CA ILE A 20 3.96 3.12 11.48
C ILE A 20 5.44 3.48 11.64
N HIS A 21 6.33 2.74 10.97
CA HIS A 21 7.78 2.96 11.00
C HIS A 21 8.36 3.08 9.59
N LEU A 22 9.67 3.35 9.48
CA LEU A 22 10.35 3.62 8.21
C LEU A 22 10.14 2.51 7.16
N GLY A 23 10.10 1.25 7.57
CA GLY A 23 9.76 0.13 6.67
C GLY A 23 8.42 0.30 5.95
N HIS A 24 7.35 0.69 6.63
CA HIS A 24 6.05 0.95 5.99
C HIS A 24 6.11 2.17 5.06
N MET A 25 6.84 3.21 5.46
CA MET A 25 7.02 4.42 4.64
C MET A 25 7.76 4.11 3.33
N LEU A 26 8.77 3.23 3.38
CA LEU A 26 9.50 2.80 2.19
C LEU A 26 8.56 2.16 1.17
N GLU A 27 7.73 1.21 1.61
CA GLU A 27 6.73 0.52 0.78
C GLU A 27 5.76 1.53 0.14
N TYR A 28 5.20 2.45 0.93
CA TYR A 28 4.24 3.45 0.44
C TYR A 28 4.86 4.42 -0.56
N ILE A 29 6.07 4.92 -0.29
CA ILE A 29 6.74 5.88 -1.17
C ILE A 29 7.11 5.21 -2.49
N GLN A 30 7.66 3.99 -2.46
CA GLN A 30 8.02 3.26 -3.67
C GLN A 30 6.78 2.96 -4.53
N THR A 31 5.68 2.55 -3.89
CA THR A 31 4.41 2.28 -4.58
C THR A 31 3.85 3.56 -5.21
N ASP A 32 3.85 4.68 -4.47
CA ASP A 32 3.37 5.98 -4.97
C ASP A 32 4.22 6.48 -6.15
N MET A 33 5.56 6.36 -6.07
CA MET A 33 6.46 6.72 -7.17
C MET A 33 6.13 5.93 -8.44
N TRP A 34 5.88 4.62 -8.32
CA TRP A 34 5.53 3.78 -9.45
C TRP A 34 4.17 4.16 -10.05
N VAL A 35 3.17 4.41 -9.21
CA VAL A 35 1.84 4.85 -9.65
C VAL A 35 1.92 6.16 -10.43
N ARG A 36 2.69 7.14 -9.92
CA ARG A 36 2.92 8.41 -10.61
C ARG A 36 3.61 8.22 -11.94
N PHE A 37 4.66 7.40 -11.98
CA PHE A 37 5.34 7.06 -13.23
C PHE A 37 4.36 6.47 -14.26
N GLN A 38 3.49 5.56 -13.83
CA GLN A 38 2.52 4.92 -14.72
C GLN A 38 1.48 5.90 -15.26
N LYS A 39 1.02 6.85 -14.43
CA LYS A 39 0.15 7.96 -14.84
C LYS A 39 0.84 8.88 -15.85
N MET A 40 2.13 9.22 -15.63
CA MET A 40 2.93 10.00 -16.58
C MET A 40 3.13 9.29 -17.92
N ARG A 41 3.16 7.95 -17.92
CA ARG A 41 3.20 7.12 -19.13
C ARG A 41 1.83 7.00 -19.84
N GLY A 42 0.80 7.68 -19.37
CA GLY A 42 -0.55 7.67 -19.94
C GLY A 42 -1.42 6.49 -19.51
N ASN A 43 -1.01 5.69 -18.51
CA ASN A 43 -1.83 4.59 -17.99
C ASN A 43 -2.81 5.09 -16.91
N GLN A 44 -3.94 4.41 -16.80
CA GLN A 44 -4.85 4.56 -15.65
C GLN A 44 -4.36 3.66 -14.52
N ALA A 45 -3.76 4.25 -13.48
CA ALA A 45 -3.29 3.52 -12.30
C ALA A 45 -4.05 3.95 -11.04
N VAL A 46 -4.67 2.98 -10.36
CA VAL A 46 -5.36 3.15 -9.08
C VAL A 46 -4.57 2.39 -8.02
N TYR A 47 -4.21 3.06 -6.94
CA TYR A 47 -3.51 2.46 -5.81
C TYR A 47 -4.44 2.39 -4.60
N VAL A 48 -4.50 1.21 -3.98
CA VAL A 48 -5.25 0.96 -2.75
C VAL A 48 -4.39 0.14 -1.78
N CYS A 49 -4.45 0.51 -0.50
CA CYS A 49 -3.87 -0.23 0.60
C CYS A 49 -4.76 -0.04 1.85
N ALA A 50 -4.60 -0.89 2.85
CA ALA A 50 -5.33 -0.85 4.11
C ALA A 50 -4.46 -1.48 5.21
N ASP A 51 -4.94 -1.47 6.46
CA ASP A 51 -4.28 -2.13 7.57
C ASP A 51 -4.79 -3.57 7.75
N ASP A 52 -3.92 -4.49 8.14
CA ASP A 52 -4.30 -5.82 8.62
C ASP A 52 -4.66 -5.74 10.11
N ALA A 53 -5.97 -5.81 10.37
CA ALA A 53 -6.54 -5.61 11.69
C ALA A 53 -6.98 -6.90 12.40
N HIS A 54 -6.71 -8.09 11.82
CA HIS A 54 -7.10 -9.36 12.43
C HIS A 54 -5.88 -10.14 12.96
N GLY A 55 -6.13 -11.04 13.93
CA GLY A 55 -5.12 -11.96 14.47
C GLY A 55 -4.83 -11.77 15.96
N SER A 56 -4.31 -12.82 16.61
CA SER A 56 -4.09 -12.85 18.07
C SER A 56 -3.19 -11.73 18.57
N ALA A 57 -2.18 -11.34 17.79
CA ALA A 57 -1.30 -10.24 18.15
C ALA A 57 -2.01 -8.87 18.17
N ILE A 58 -3.04 -8.66 17.34
CA ILE A 58 -3.88 -7.46 17.37
C ILE A 58 -4.74 -7.46 18.63
N MET A 59 -5.41 -8.58 18.93
CA MET A 59 -6.23 -8.75 20.14
C MET A 59 -5.43 -8.51 21.42
N LEU A 60 -4.28 -9.17 21.56
CA LEU A 60 -3.39 -9.01 22.72
C LEU A 60 -2.86 -7.58 22.89
N ARG A 61 -2.77 -6.82 21.78
CA ARG A 61 -2.39 -5.40 21.85
C ARG A 61 -3.55 -4.53 22.28
N ALA A 62 -4.79 -4.85 21.90
CA ALA A 62 -5.99 -4.10 22.28
C ALA A 62 -6.39 -4.30 23.75
N GLU A 63 -6.02 -5.43 24.35
CA GLU A 63 -6.22 -5.71 25.78
C GLU A 63 -5.21 -4.99 26.70
N ARG A 64 -4.13 -4.44 26.13
CA ARG A 64 -3.09 -3.68 26.85
C ARG A 64 -3.38 -2.20 26.83
#